data_AF-A0A7L4KDJ9-F1
#
_entry.id   AF-A0A7L4KDJ9-F1
#
_cell.length_a   1.000
_cell.length_b   1.000
_cell.length_c   1.000
_cell.angle_alpha   90.00
_cell.angle_beta   90.00
_cell.angle_gamma   90.00
#
_symmetry.space_group_name_H-M   'P 1'
#
loop_
_entity.id
_entity.type
_entity.pdbx_description
1 polymer ?
#
loop_
_entity_poly.entity_id
_entity_poly.type
_entity_poly.pdbx_seq_one_letter_code
_entity_poly.pdbx_strand_id
1 'polypeptide(L)'
;SGAHTLQRRYGCDLLEDGSINGFYQAAYDGKDFIAFDMPTMTFRVWDTVAEVTKRQWEEEGEKAKQWKDFLENTCVKWLRKYLSDGQPVLERKELPTVQVTGKEAEGILTLRCHVY
;
A
#
# COMPACT_ATOMS: atom_id res chain seq x y z
N SER A 1 -0.03 -12.43 28.53
CA SER A 1 0.22 -10.98 28.48
C SER A 1 1.64 -10.77 28.00
N GLY A 2 1.88 -9.72 27.21
CA GLY A 2 3.17 -9.44 26.59
C GLY A 2 3.09 -8.21 25.71
N ALA A 3 4.19 -7.88 25.05
CA ALA A 3 4.19 -6.85 24.02
C ALA A 3 3.56 -7.41 22.75
N HIS A 4 2.66 -6.62 22.15
CA HIS A 4 2.04 -6.90 20.86
C HIS A 4 2.29 -5.73 19.92
N THR A 5 2.24 -5.96 18.61
CA THR A 5 2.45 -4.92 17.61
C THR A 5 1.17 -4.64 16.83
N LEU A 6 0.94 -3.35 16.55
CA LEU A 6 -0.10 -2.89 15.65
C LEU A 6 0.54 -2.03 14.57
N GLN A 7 0.35 -2.42 13.31
CA GLN A 7 0.84 -1.69 12.15
C GLN A 7 -0.35 -1.18 11.34
N ARG A 8 -0.22 0.02 10.77
CA ARG A 8 -1.24 0.63 9.90
C ARG A 8 -0.60 1.10 8.61
N ARG A 9 -1.21 0.75 7.49
CA ARG A 9 -0.85 1.22 6.15
C ARG A 9 -2.07 1.90 5.55
N TYR A 10 -1.94 3.16 5.18
CA TYR A 10 -3.01 3.90 4.51
C TYR A 10 -2.43 4.93 3.56
N GLY A 11 -3.19 5.25 2.53
CA GLY A 11 -2.74 6.15 1.46
C GLY A 11 -3.62 6.03 0.23
N CYS A 12 -3.24 6.77 -0.81
CA CYS A 12 -3.93 6.80 -2.08
C CYS A 12 -2.88 6.76 -3.20
N ASP A 13 -3.23 6.08 -4.28
CA ASP A 13 -2.47 6.07 -5.52
C ASP A 13 -3.19 6.94 -6.56
N LEU A 14 -2.41 7.68 -7.35
CA LEU A 14 -2.87 8.33 -8.58
C LEU A 14 -2.36 7.52 -9.77
N LEU A 15 -3.27 6.84 -10.46
CA LEU A 15 -2.94 5.98 -11.59
C LEU A 15 -2.79 6.80 -12.88
N GLU A 16 -2.13 6.23 -13.89
CA GLU A 16 -1.86 6.91 -15.18
C GLU A 16 -3.15 7.33 -15.91
N ASP A 17 -4.24 6.57 -15.76
CA ASP A 17 -5.56 6.88 -16.30
C ASP A 17 -6.31 7.97 -15.50
N GLY A 18 -5.69 8.49 -14.45
CA GLY A 18 -6.27 9.51 -13.56
C GLY A 18 -7.18 8.94 -12.48
N SER A 19 -7.38 7.63 -12.41
CA SER A 19 -8.16 7.01 -11.34
C SER A 19 -7.42 7.06 -10.00
N ILE A 20 -8.21 7.07 -8.92
CA ILE A 20 -7.72 7.14 -7.54
C ILE A 20 -7.99 5.79 -6.88
N ASN A 21 -6.96 5.20 -6.29
CA ASN A 21 -7.10 4.00 -5.47
C ASN A 21 -6.76 4.33 -4.02
N GLY A 22 -7.75 4.32 -3.14
CA GLY A 22 -7.57 4.54 -1.70
C GLY A 22 -7.43 3.23 -0.94
N PHE A 23 -6.51 3.16 0.02
CA PHE A 23 -6.33 1.98 0.87
C PHE A 23 -6.19 2.34 2.36
N TYR A 24 -6.74 1.48 3.21
CA TYR A 24 -6.44 1.41 4.64
C TYR A 24 -6.36 -0.06 5.06
N GLN A 25 -5.28 -0.44 5.74
CA GLN A 25 -5.05 -1.79 6.25
C GLN A 25 -4.34 -1.70 7.61
N ALA A 26 -4.68 -2.61 8.51
CA ALA A 26 -3.95 -2.81 9.75
C ALA A 26 -3.58 -4.28 9.95
N ALA A 27 -2.42 -4.48 10.58
CA ALA A 27 -1.89 -5.78 10.94
C ALA A 27 -1.62 -5.85 12.45
N TYR A 28 -1.90 -7.00 13.06
CA TYR A 28 -1.65 -7.29 14.47
C TYR A 28 -0.65 -8.42 14.58
N ASP A 29 0.44 -8.22 15.31
CA ASP A 29 1.57 -9.17 15.41
C ASP A 29 2.09 -9.63 14.03
N GLY A 30 2.14 -8.69 13.07
CA GLY A 30 2.62 -8.93 11.70
C GLY A 30 1.64 -9.69 10.79
N LYS A 31 0.42 -9.98 11.24
CA LYS A 31 -0.62 -10.66 10.45
C LYS A 31 -1.73 -9.70 10.08
N ASP A 32 -2.29 -9.88 8.89
CA ASP A 32 -3.46 -9.11 8.45
C ASP A 32 -4.59 -9.19 9.49
N PHE A 33 -5.14 -8.03 9.83
CA PHE A 33 -6.14 -7.91 10.88
C PHE A 33 -7.44 -7.34 10.32
N ILE A 34 -7.39 -6.13 9.74
CA ILE A 34 -8.55 -5.45 9.16
C ILE A 34 -8.13 -4.56 7.98
N ALA A 35 -8.97 -4.48 6.94
CA ALA A 35 -8.77 -3.64 5.77
C ALA A 35 -10.07 -2.94 5.38
N PHE A 36 -9.99 -1.69 4.96
CA PHE A 36 -11.14 -0.94 4.45
C PHE A 36 -11.39 -1.29 2.99
N ASP A 37 -12.64 -1.64 2.67
CA ASP A 37 -13.13 -1.87 1.32
C ASP A 37 -13.99 -0.68 0.89
N MET A 38 -13.34 0.27 0.21
CA MET A 38 -13.93 1.57 -0.12
C MET A 38 -15.15 1.48 -1.05
N PRO A 39 -15.20 0.62 -2.09
CA PRO A 39 -16.39 0.43 -2.92
C PRO A 39 -17.64 0.00 -2.14
N THR A 40 -17.49 -0.93 -1.19
CA THR A 40 -18.63 -1.43 -0.40
C THR A 40 -18.88 -0.63 0.87
N MET A 41 -17.96 0.27 1.24
CA MET A 41 -17.95 1.01 2.50
C MET A 41 -17.92 0.09 3.74
N THR A 42 -17.29 -1.08 3.61
CA THR A 42 -17.17 -2.07 4.68
C THR A 42 -15.71 -2.33 5.05
N PHE A 43 -15.48 -3.15 6.07
CA PHE A 43 -14.18 -3.64 6.46
C PHE A 43 -14.11 -5.15 6.31
N ARG A 44 -13.04 -5.59 5.64
CA ARG A 44 -12.64 -6.99 5.58
C ARG A 44 -11.77 -7.32 6.79
N VAL A 45 -12.02 -8.46 7.41
CA VAL A 45 -11.23 -8.96 8.55
C VAL A 45 -10.68 -10.35 8.26
N TRP A 46 -9.59 -10.71 8.94
CA TRP A 46 -8.92 -12.02 8.80
C TRP A 46 -8.88 -12.83 10.09
N ASP A 47 -9.10 -12.18 11.24
CA ASP A 47 -9.20 -12.83 12.55
C ASP A 47 -10.57 -12.56 13.14
N THR A 48 -11.17 -13.58 13.76
CA THR A 48 -12.43 -13.46 14.51
C THR A 48 -12.37 -12.38 15.59
N VAL A 49 -11.20 -12.11 16.18
CA VAL A 49 -11.06 -11.03 17.16
C VAL A 49 -11.18 -9.64 16.52
N ALA A 50 -10.96 -9.52 15.22
CA ALA A 50 -11.11 -8.27 14.48
C ALA A 50 -12.58 -7.95 14.17
N GLU A 51 -13.49 -8.93 14.22
CA GLU A 51 -14.94 -8.71 14.04
C GLU A 51 -15.51 -7.71 15.05
N VAL A 52 -14.96 -7.70 16.28
CA VAL A 52 -15.34 -6.72 17.30
C VAL A 52 -15.02 -5.30 16.83
N THR A 53 -13.83 -5.10 16.23
CA THR A 53 -13.41 -3.80 15.70
C THR A 53 -14.24 -3.42 14.47
N LYS A 54 -14.48 -4.37 13.56
CA LYS A 54 -15.34 -4.17 12.38
C LYS A 54 -16.71 -3.69 12.78
N ARG A 55 -17.39 -4.40 13.68
CA ARG A 55 -18.72 -4.05 14.17
C ARG A 55 -18.76 -2.64 14.75
N GLN A 56 -17.79 -2.29 15.59
CA GLN A 56 -17.68 -0.93 16.15
C GLN A 56 -17.52 0.14 15.05
N TRP A 57 -16.77 -0.16 13.99
CA TRP A 57 -16.51 0.80 12.91
C TRP A 57 -17.64 0.93 11.90
N GLU A 58 -18.40 -0.14 11.67
CA GLU A 58 -19.51 -0.17 10.71
C GLU A 58 -20.85 0.21 11.33
N GLU A 59 -21.17 -0.28 12.53
CA GLU A 59 -22.49 -0.09 13.14
C GLU A 59 -22.54 1.12 14.07
N GLU A 60 -21.46 1.39 14.79
CA GLU A 60 -21.46 2.36 15.89
C GLU A 60 -20.80 3.70 15.52
N GLY A 61 -20.28 3.83 14.30
CA GLY A 61 -19.44 4.96 13.93
C GLY A 61 -19.47 5.38 12.47
N GLU A 62 -18.86 6.53 12.21
CA GLU A 62 -18.72 7.13 10.88
C GLU A 62 -17.37 6.77 10.23
N LYS A 63 -16.74 5.67 10.67
CA LYS A 63 -15.35 5.35 10.30
C LYS A 63 -15.18 5.12 8.81
N ALA A 64 -16.11 4.41 8.19
CA ALA A 64 -16.08 4.19 6.74
C ALA A 64 -16.15 5.53 5.97
N LYS A 65 -17.03 6.46 6.37
CA LYS A 65 -17.15 7.78 5.73
C LYS A 65 -15.91 8.64 5.94
N GLN A 66 -15.35 8.64 7.16
CA GLN A 66 -14.11 9.36 7.47
C GLN A 66 -12.93 8.85 6.63
N TRP A 67 -12.79 7.53 6.49
CA TRP A 67 -11.73 6.96 5.66
C TRP A 67 -11.94 7.26 4.20
N LYS A 68 -13.16 7.11 3.68
CA LYS A 68 -13.46 7.46 2.29
C LYS A 68 -13.14 8.92 1.98
N ASP A 69 -13.63 9.86 2.79
CA ASP A 69 -13.35 11.29 2.59
C ASP A 69 -11.84 11.60 2.64
N PHE A 70 -11.12 11.01 3.61
CA PHE A 70 -9.69 11.18 3.69
C PHE A 70 -8.98 10.64 2.44
N LEU A 71 -9.32 9.44 1.99
CA LEU A 71 -8.65 8.73 0.90
C LEU A 71 -8.95 9.34 -0.47
N GLU A 72 -10.19 9.77 -0.72
CA GLU A 72 -10.61 10.37 -1.99
C GLU A 72 -10.21 11.85 -2.10
N ASN A 73 -10.19 12.59 -0.98
CA ASN A 73 -9.99 14.04 -1.00
C ASN A 73 -8.65 14.46 -0.39
N THR A 74 -8.48 14.24 0.91
CA THR A 74 -7.34 14.79 1.65
C THR A 74 -6.03 14.20 1.16
N CYS A 75 -5.96 12.87 1.03
CA CYS A 75 -4.78 12.17 0.56
C CYS A 75 -4.39 12.63 -0.85
N VAL A 76 -5.35 12.68 -1.77
CA VAL A 76 -5.12 13.09 -3.17
C VAL A 76 -4.61 14.53 -3.25
N LYS A 77 -5.18 15.44 -2.46
CA LYS A 77 -4.72 16.83 -2.38
C LYS A 77 -3.26 16.91 -1.94
N TRP A 78 -2.88 16.17 -0.90
CA TRP A 78 -1.50 16.14 -0.42
C TRP A 78 -0.55 15.49 -1.44
N LEU A 79 -0.94 14.38 -2.04
CA LEU A 79 -0.13 13.69 -3.05
C LEU A 79 0.15 14.60 -4.25
N ARG A 80 -0.86 15.29 -4.79
CA ARG A 80 -0.68 16.27 -5.88
C ARG A 80 0.28 17.39 -5.49
N LYS A 81 0.17 17.91 -4.26
CA LYS A 81 1.08 18.93 -3.77
C LYS A 81 2.52 18.42 -3.74
N TYR A 82 2.77 17.25 -3.15
CA TYR A 82 4.13 16.71 -3.03
C TYR A 82 4.74 16.28 -4.38
N LEU A 83 3.92 15.79 -5.31
CA LEU A 83 4.36 15.53 -6.68
C LEU A 83 4.79 16.83 -7.37
N SER A 84 4.04 17.92 -7.20
CA SER A 84 4.43 19.23 -7.75
C SER A 84 5.69 19.79 -7.08
N ASP A 85 5.78 19.71 -5.74
CA ASP A 85 6.94 20.22 -4.99
C ASP A 85 8.23 19.42 -5.29
N GLY A 86 8.10 18.11 -5.51
CA GLY A 86 9.21 17.17 -5.73
C GLY A 86 9.45 16.79 -7.20
N GLN A 87 8.75 17.41 -8.14
CA GLN A 87 8.71 17.00 -9.56
C GLN A 87 10.10 16.73 -10.17
N PRO A 88 11.12 17.61 -10.01
CA PRO A 88 12.43 17.40 -10.64
C PRO A 88 13.16 16.13 -10.18
N VAL A 89 12.83 15.62 -9.00
CA VAL A 89 13.44 14.42 -8.41
C VAL A 89 12.57 13.20 -8.65
N LEU A 90 11.25 13.31 -8.41
CA LEU A 90 10.31 12.18 -8.46
C LEU A 90 10.04 11.72 -9.89
N GLU A 91 10.04 12.62 -10.87
CA GLU A 91 9.83 12.26 -12.28
C GLU A 91 11.14 11.98 -13.04
N ARG A 92 12.28 12.08 -12.34
CA ARG A 92 13.60 11.81 -12.95
C ARG A 92 13.71 10.34 -13.32
N LYS A 93 14.01 10.07 -14.59
CA LYS A 93 14.30 8.73 -15.11
C LYS A 93 15.79 8.63 -15.44
N GLU A 94 16.49 7.76 -14.74
CA GLU A 94 17.89 7.43 -15.03
C GLU A 94 17.96 6.10 -15.76
N LEU A 95 18.84 6.01 -16.76
CA LEU A 95 19.07 4.75 -17.46
C LEU A 95 19.86 3.82 -16.54
N PRO A 96 19.40 2.58 -16.33
CA PRO A 96 20.14 1.65 -15.50
C PRO A 96 21.40 1.18 -16.23
N THR A 97 22.43 0.84 -15.46
CA THR A 97 23.59 0.15 -16.00
C THR A 97 23.31 -1.35 -16.03
N VAL A 98 23.45 -1.97 -17.20
CA VAL A 98 23.16 -3.40 -17.39
C VAL A 98 24.45 -4.18 -17.59
N GLN A 99 24.62 -5.25 -16.82
CA GLN A 99 25.73 -6.18 -16.96
C GLN A 99 25.23 -7.61 -17.09
N VAL A 100 25.64 -8.29 -18.18
CA VAL A 100 25.36 -9.71 -18.38
C VAL A 100 26.61 -10.50 -18.02
N THR A 101 26.46 -11.52 -17.17
CA THR A 101 27.53 -12.43 -16.78
C THR A 101 27.15 -13.87 -17.12
N GLY A 102 28.13 -14.70 -17.45
CA GLY A 102 27.96 -16.13 -17.70
C GLY A 102 28.84 -16.93 -16.77
N LYS A 103 28.30 -18.02 -16.21
CA LYS A 103 29.07 -18.99 -15.42
C LYS A 103 28.76 -20.40 -15.93
N GLU A 104 29.79 -21.13 -16.31
CA GLU A 104 29.69 -22.53 -16.72
C GLU A 104 30.05 -23.45 -15.55
N ALA A 105 29.22 -24.47 -15.32
CA ALA A 105 29.45 -25.54 -14.35
C ALA A 105 28.74 -26.81 -14.82
N GLU A 106 29.41 -27.97 -14.71
CA GLU A 106 28.85 -29.28 -15.08
C GLU A 106 28.28 -29.32 -16.52
N GLY A 107 28.87 -28.56 -17.45
CA GLY A 107 28.44 -28.49 -18.85
C GLY A 107 27.20 -27.61 -19.09
N ILE A 108 26.73 -26.87 -18.09
CA ILE A 108 25.62 -25.92 -18.19
C ILE A 108 26.14 -24.49 -18.05
N LEU A 109 25.88 -23.65 -19.06
CA LEU A 109 26.12 -22.21 -19.00
C LEU A 109 24.90 -21.49 -18.40
N THR A 110 25.05 -20.91 -17.21
CA THR A 110 24.05 -20.03 -16.60
C THR A 110 24.36 -18.57 -16.91
N LEU A 111 23.40 -17.86 -17.51
CA LEU A 111 23.49 -16.42 -17.74
C LEU A 111 22.75 -15.64 -16.65
N ARG A 112 23.29 -14.50 -16.21
CA ARG A 112 22.67 -13.58 -15.25
C ARG A 112 22.71 -12.16 -15.78
N CYS A 113 21.58 -11.48 -15.72
CA CYS A 113 21.46 -10.06 -16.01
C CYS A 113 21.38 -9.29 -14.69
N HIS A 114 22.33 -8.38 -14.47
CA HIS A 114 22.36 -7.46 -13.33
C HIS A 114 22.00 -6.07 -13.83
N VAL A 115 21.11 -5.40 -13.11
CA VAL A 115 20.62 -4.04 -13.39
C VAL A 115 20.97 -3.20 -12.17
N TYR A 116 21.76 -2.14 -12.37
CA TYR A 116 22.20 -1.20 -11.33
C TYR A 116 21.64 0.19 -11.58
#